data_AF-A0A9X4BQQ3-F1
#
_entry.id   AF-A0A9X4BQQ3-F1
#
_cell.length_a   1.000
_cell.length_b   1.000
_cell.length_c   1.000
_cell.angle_alpha   90.00
_cell.angle_beta   90.00
_cell.angle_gamma   90.00
#
_symmetry.space_group_name_H-M   'P 1'
#
loop_
_entity.id
_entity.type
_entity.pdbx_description
1 polymer ?
#
loop_
_entity_poly.entity_id
_entity_poly.type
_entity_poly.pdbx_seq_one_letter_code
_entity_poly.pdbx_strand_id
1 'polypeptide(L)' 'MHDSAVSATDPRPQPPEPPAPNECCESGCPLCVHDLYAEELARYRQALAAWEARQQAGAP' A
#
# COMPACT_ATOMS: atom_id res chain seq x y z
N MET A 1 -18.87 23.07 13.46
CA MET A 1 -18.16 22.31 12.41
C MET A 1 -17.40 21.23 13.15
N HIS A 2 -17.82 19.98 13.00
CA HIS A 2 -17.37 18.89 13.85
C HIS A 2 -15.88 18.60 13.63
N ASP A 3 -15.13 18.76 14.72
CA ASP A 3 -13.99 17.97 15.17
C ASP A 3 -13.61 16.79 14.25
N SER A 4 -12.86 17.06 13.18
CA SER A 4 -12.31 16.04 12.27
C SER A 4 -10.89 15.60 12.66
N ALA A 5 -10.40 15.99 13.83
CA ALA A 5 -8.99 15.84 14.19
C ALA A 5 -8.66 14.57 15.00
N VAL A 6 -9.64 13.80 15.49
CA VAL A 6 -9.43 12.73 16.49
C VAL A 6 -9.99 11.37 16.05
N SER A 7 -9.87 11.01 14.77
CA SER A 7 -10.10 9.60 14.33
C SER A 7 -9.12 9.11 13.26
N ALA A 8 -8.14 9.94 12.87
CA ALA A 8 -7.35 9.78 11.65
C ALA A 8 -5.82 9.66 11.88
N THR A 9 -5.37 9.30 13.08
CA THR A 9 -3.93 9.38 13.41
C THR A 9 -3.08 8.25 12.82
N ASP A 10 -3.69 7.17 12.31
CA ASP A 10 -2.97 6.06 11.66
C ASP A 10 -3.92 5.26 10.75
N PRO A 11 -4.27 5.77 9.55
CA PRO A 11 -5.16 5.05 8.65
C PRO A 11 -4.49 3.76 8.14
N ARG A 12 -5.31 2.72 7.93
CA ARG A 12 -4.82 1.47 7.35
C ARG A 12 -4.22 1.76 5.96
N PRO A 13 -3.00 1.27 5.66
CA PRO A 13 -2.44 1.42 4.32
C PRO A 13 -3.34 0.73 3.30
N GLN A 14 -3.35 1.24 2.07
CA GLN A 14 -4.13 0.68 0.97
C GLN A 14 -3.24 -0.11 0.02
N PRO A 15 -3.72 -1.25 -0.52
CA PRO A 15 -2.95 -2.04 -1.47
C PRO A 15 -2.75 -1.25 -2.78
N PRO A 16 -1.59 -1.40 -3.43
CA PRO A 16 -1.40 -0.84 -4.76
C PRO A 16 -2.36 -1.51 -5.76
N GLU A 17 -2.80 -0.75 -6.74
CA GLU A 17 -3.62 -1.26 -7.84
C GLU A 17 -2.74 -2.10 -8.78
N PRO A 18 -3.19 -3.31 -9.18
CA PRO A 18 -2.44 -4.12 -10.14
C PRO A 18 -2.35 -3.42 -11.49
N PRO A 19 -1.19 -3.49 -12.17
CA PRO A 19 -1.04 -2.87 -13.47
C PRO A 19 -1.95 -3.55 -14.51
N ALA A 20 -2.47 -2.75 -15.44
CA ALA A 20 -3.30 -3.27 -16.50
C ALA A 20 -2.45 -4.03 -17.55
N PRO A 21 -3.00 -5.02 -18.26
CA PRO A 21 -2.25 -5.80 -19.25
C PRO A 21 -1.59 -4.93 -20.33
N ASN A 22 -2.22 -3.83 -20.72
CA ASN A 22 -1.73 -2.88 -21.73
C ASN A 22 -0.64 -1.92 -21.22
N GLU A 23 -0.35 -1.92 -19.92
CA GLU A 23 0.78 -1.16 -19.35
C GLU A 23 2.09 -1.97 -19.42
N CYS A 24 1.98 -3.29 -19.58
CA CYS A 24 3.13 -4.11 -19.90
C CYS A 24 3.52 -3.87 -21.36
N CYS A 25 4.71 -3.30 -21.55
CA CYS A 25 5.29 -3.04 -22.88
C CYS A 25 5.58 -4.34 -23.67
N GLU A 26 5.62 -5.51 -23.02
CA GLU A 26 5.84 -6.87 -23.56
C GLU A 26 7.05 -7.04 -24.51
N SER A 27 7.81 -5.98 -24.74
CA SER A 27 8.85 -5.87 -25.77
C SER A 27 10.25 -5.69 -25.16
N GLY A 28 10.39 -5.96 -23.85
CA GLY A 28 11.67 -5.82 -23.14
C GLY A 28 12.00 -4.40 -22.68
N CYS A 29 10.98 -3.60 -22.33
CA CYS A 29 11.21 -2.29 -21.71
C CYS A 29 12.12 -2.44 -20.46
N PRO A 30 13.06 -1.51 -20.23
CA PRO A 30 14.04 -1.60 -19.14
C PRO A 30 13.40 -1.50 -17.74
N LEU A 31 12.15 -1.06 -17.66
CA LEU A 31 11.37 -0.98 -16.44
C LEU A 31 10.09 -1.80 -16.59
N CYS A 32 10.03 -2.93 -15.90
CA CYS A 32 8.86 -3.80 -15.91
C CYS A 32 7.82 -3.28 -14.91
N VAL A 33 6.61 -3.02 -15.37
CA VAL A 33 5.51 -2.56 -14.52
C VAL A 33 5.15 -3.59 -13.44
N HIS A 34 5.30 -4.88 -13.73
CA HIS A 34 5.08 -5.94 -12.75
C HIS A 34 6.15 -5.95 -11.66
N ASP A 35 7.41 -5.62 -11.98
CA ASP A 35 8.48 -5.54 -10.99
C ASP A 35 8.24 -4.34 -10.05
N LEU A 36 7.89 -3.18 -10.61
CA LEU A 36 7.48 -2.00 -9.84
C LEU A 36 6.30 -2.31 -8.92
N TYR A 37 5.27 -2.96 -9.47
CA TYR A 37 4.10 -3.36 -8.69
C TYR A 37 4.48 -4.32 -7.55
N ALA A 38 5.37 -5.28 -7.80
CA ALA A 38 5.83 -6.22 -6.78
C ALA A 38 6.60 -5.50 -5.66
N GLU A 39 7.43 -4.52 -5.98
CA GLU A 39 8.14 -3.69 -5.00
C GLU A 39 7.16 -2.86 -4.14
N GLU A 40 6.20 -2.19 -4.77
CA GLU A 40 5.17 -1.43 -4.06
C GLU A 40 4.29 -2.34 -3.20
N LEU A 41 3.95 -3.54 -3.68
CA LEU A 41 3.19 -4.52 -2.92
C LEU A 41 3.99 -5.03 -1.70
N ALA A 42 5.31 -5.19 -1.82
CA ALA A 42 6.17 -5.54 -0.69
C ALA A 42 6.19 -4.43 0.37
N ARG A 43 6.31 -3.16 -0.05
CA ARG A 43 6.23 -1.99 0.85
C ARG A 43 4.88 -1.91 1.55
N TYR A 44 3.79 -2.11 0.80
CA TYR A 44 2.45 -2.16 1.34
C TYR A 44 2.31 -3.24 2.42
N ARG A 45 2.78 -4.46 2.17
CA ARG A 45 2.72 -5.57 3.15
C ARG A 45 3.47 -5.23 4.44
N GLN A 46 4.65 -4.61 4.33
CA GLN A 46 5.42 -4.17 5.49
C GLN A 46 4.68 -3.07 6.28
N ALA A 47 4.14 -2.07 5.58
CA ALA A 47 3.35 -1.01 6.19
C ALA A 47 2.09 -1.56 6.86
N LEU A 48 1.40 -2.51 6.24
CA LEU A 48 0.21 -3.17 6.78
C LEU A 48 0.55 -3.94 8.05
N ALA A 49 1.61 -4.75 8.04
CA ALA A 49 2.03 -5.49 9.24
C ALA A 49 2.38 -4.54 10.40
N ALA A 50 3.07 -3.44 10.12
CA ALA A 50 3.39 -2.42 11.12
C ALA A 50 2.12 -1.73 11.65
N TRP A 51 1.16 -1.44 10.78
CA TRP A 51 -0.14 -0.89 11.18
C TRP A 51 -0.91 -1.88 12.05
N GLU A 52 -1.02 -3.14 11.65
CA GLU A 52 -1.71 -4.20 12.43
C GLU A 52 -1.09 -4.37 13.82
N ALA A 53 0.24 -4.33 13.94
CA ALA A 53 0.93 -4.37 15.23
C ALA A 53 0.58 -3.19 16.13
N ARG A 54 0.46 -1.97 15.58
CA ARG A 54 0.02 -0.78 16.33
C ARG A 54 -1.45 -0.85 16.74
N GLN A 55 -2.32 -1.38 15.87
CA GLN A 55 -3.73 -1.59 16.20
C GLN A 55 -3.90 -2.59 17.34
N GLN A 56 -3.09 -3.66 17.37
CA GLN A 56 -3.09 -4.63 18.47
C GLN A 56 -2.52 -4.05 19.77
N ALA A 57 -1.50 -3.19 19.69
CA ALA A 57 -0.90 -2.55 20.86
C ALA A 57 -1.72 -1.37 21.42
N GLY A 58 -2.54 -0.74 20.59
CA GLY A 58 -3.42 0.39 20.94
C GLY A 58 -4.88 0.01 21.22
N ALA A 59 -5.26 -1.25 21.01
CA ALA A 59 -6.54 -1.77 21.45
C ALA A 59 -6.52 -1.92 22.99
N PRO A 60 -7.45 -1.29 23.73
CA PRO A 60 -7.55 -1.45 25.19
C PRO A 60 -7.95 -2.86 25.62
#